data_AF-A0A954RCA4-F1
#
_entry.id   AF-A0A954RCA4-F1
#
_cell.length_a   1.000
_cell.length_b   1.000
_cell.length_c   1.000
_cell.angle_alpha   90.00
_cell.angle_beta   90.00
_cell.angle_gamma   90.00
#
_symmetry.space_group_name_H-M   'P 1'
#
loop_
_entity.id
_entity.type
_entity.pdbx_description
1 polymer ?
#
loop_
_entity_poly.entity_id
_entity_poly.type
_entity_poly.pdbx_seq_one_letter_code
_entity_poly.pdbx_strand_id
1 'polypeptide(L)'
;MSRVCVIGPIWLLATCLSCQKVSATTYEEVLANYGVLNTVAGTAQYIDAGINGWLPEMEGDEATSAELSRPHMAMADWLGNIYIADKDANAIRKVTPDGLITTVVGTNLPGYNGDGPGIDTQVFQPNGLYTFPNGTTYILDLGNSMIRKLGLDGEVTTVVEDFAGIVAGRGLWVSPDEQTIVYTSGTDVRRWTAEVGVETIASGFVELGNIAIDPTDGLLVVTDRLGHTVSKIDGDGNITRVAGNATTSGGGDGFSALETGLNEVRGIAFNPDGGYFLATHRDSQIWYVDESDMMHLMIDGDRHDVHSGDGLPISTPGLKVSEIRAVTLAPNGDMIITEHDGGYIRVVDNVNPWVMGDVNLNHELDVDDLERLIEAAATGDNPQTLDFTFDGLVNSDDVTVWVEEIKRTYLGDANVDGEFNSVDFVQVFQFGQYEDSVEGNSTWRSGDWNGDGDFNSSDLVVAFQSGGYEAGPRAARAVPEPVSFGWHVLCLVVFYLRKCSGPRSWENSKWGIETTFSGYQNGVG
;
A
#
# COMPACT_ATOMS: atom_id res chain seq x y z
N MET A 1 -22.34 30.91 -27.34
CA MET A 1 -22.13 29.46 -27.48
C MET A 1 -20.78 29.17 -26.87
N SER A 2 -20.78 29.08 -25.55
CA SER A 2 -19.60 29.14 -24.71
C SER A 2 -19.05 27.73 -24.50
N ARG A 3 -17.74 27.61 -24.69
CA ARG A 3 -16.94 26.42 -24.42
C ARG A 3 -16.84 26.25 -22.90
N VAL A 4 -17.19 25.07 -22.41
CA VAL A 4 -16.89 24.61 -21.05
C VAL A 4 -15.50 23.98 -21.13
N CYS A 5 -14.56 24.59 -20.41
CA CYS A 5 -13.24 24.04 -20.14
C CYS A 5 -13.36 23.35 -18.78
N VAL A 6 -13.25 22.02 -18.75
CA VAL A 6 -13.14 21.26 -17.49
C VAL A 6 -11.68 21.36 -17.05
N ILE A 7 -11.47 21.89 -15.85
CA ILE A 7 -10.17 22.18 -15.26
C ILE A 7 -9.81 20.95 -14.40
N GLY A 8 -8.68 20.31 -14.70
CA GLY A 8 -8.04 19.29 -13.84
C GLY A 8 -7.37 19.94 -12.62
N PRO A 9 -6.96 19.15 -11.61
CA PRO A 9 -6.71 19.66 -10.26
C PRO A 9 -5.50 20.59 -10.24
N ILE A 10 -5.76 21.81 -9.76
CA ILE A 10 -4.77 22.84 -9.48
C ILE A 10 -4.32 22.63 -8.05
N TRP A 11 -3.09 22.19 -7.85
CA TRP A 11 -2.35 22.54 -6.64
C TRP A 11 -2.11 24.06 -6.65
N LEU A 12 -2.38 24.72 -5.52
CA LEU A 12 -2.14 26.13 -5.12
C LEU A 12 -3.38 27.02 -4.98
N LEU A 13 -3.66 27.49 -3.75
CA LEU A 13 -3.26 28.83 -3.28
C LEU A 13 -3.81 29.12 -1.87
N ALA A 14 -2.98 28.98 -0.84
CA ALA A 14 -3.10 29.81 0.34
C ALA A 14 -2.90 31.29 -0.08
N THR A 15 -3.78 32.17 0.36
CA THR A 15 -3.85 33.55 -0.11
C THR A 15 -2.66 34.41 0.36
N CYS A 16 -1.79 34.75 -0.59
CA CYS A 16 -0.99 35.97 -0.72
C CYS A 16 -0.30 36.59 0.53
N LEU A 17 0.86 36.06 0.90
CA LEU A 17 2.09 36.85 1.08
C LEU A 17 3.18 36.21 0.23
N SER A 18 4.00 37.02 -0.44
CA SER A 18 5.03 36.63 -1.43
C SER A 18 5.60 35.21 -1.25
N CYS A 19 5.09 34.25 -2.03
CA CYS A 19 5.63 32.90 -2.07
C CYS A 19 6.96 32.96 -2.84
N GLN A 20 8.07 33.09 -2.13
CA GLN A 20 9.34 32.63 -2.64
C GLN A 20 9.13 31.19 -3.07
N LYS A 21 9.48 30.86 -4.32
CA LYS A 21 9.62 29.47 -4.76
C LYS A 21 10.50 28.79 -3.69
N VAL A 22 9.89 27.95 -2.86
CA VAL A 22 10.63 27.08 -1.94
C VAL A 22 11.66 26.37 -2.83
N SER A 23 12.93 26.38 -2.44
CA SER A 23 13.96 25.69 -3.22
C SER A 23 13.53 24.24 -3.41
N ALA A 24 13.68 23.71 -4.63
CA ALA A 24 13.43 22.29 -4.90
C ALA A 24 14.19 21.45 -3.87
N THR A 25 13.50 20.44 -3.30
CA THR A 25 14.05 19.54 -2.28
C THR A 25 15.28 18.85 -2.84
N THR A 26 16.42 18.91 -2.15
CA THR A 26 17.63 18.24 -2.66
C THR A 26 17.53 16.73 -2.45
N TYR A 27 18.30 15.95 -3.22
CA TYR A 27 18.35 14.51 -3.02
C TYR A 27 18.78 14.13 -1.60
N GLU A 28 19.70 14.87 -0.98
CA GLU A 28 20.13 14.62 0.40
C GLU A 28 19.01 14.85 1.42
N GLU A 29 18.13 15.82 1.18
CA GLU A 29 16.95 16.06 2.01
C GLU A 29 15.93 14.93 1.84
N VAL A 30 15.67 14.49 0.60
CA VAL A 30 14.81 13.32 0.35
C VAL A 30 15.40 12.06 0.98
N LEU A 31 16.69 11.78 0.79
CA LEU A 31 17.35 10.60 1.34
C LEU A 31 17.31 10.60 2.87
N ALA A 32 17.39 11.77 3.51
CA ALA A 32 17.28 11.89 4.96
C ALA A 32 15.88 11.53 5.48
N ASN A 33 14.85 11.58 4.65
CA ASN A 33 13.48 11.17 5.02
C ASN A 33 13.32 9.65 5.07
N TYR A 34 14.21 8.86 4.47
CA TYR A 34 14.09 7.40 4.40
C TYR A 34 15.16 6.70 5.24
N GLY A 35 14.70 5.96 6.25
CA GLY A 35 15.54 5.41 7.31
C GLY A 35 16.03 3.99 7.07
N VAL A 36 15.61 3.10 7.96
CA VAL A 36 15.97 1.70 8.07
C VAL A 36 15.16 0.83 7.11
N LEU A 37 15.86 -0.03 6.37
CA LEU A 37 15.24 -1.08 5.58
C LEU A 37 14.90 -2.28 6.48
N ASN A 38 13.70 -2.82 6.36
CA ASN A 38 13.26 -4.02 7.08
C ASN A 38 12.44 -4.95 6.19
N THR A 39 12.54 -6.25 6.43
CA THR A 39 11.61 -7.25 5.88
C THR A 39 10.34 -7.28 6.72
N VAL A 40 9.19 -7.15 6.07
CA VAL A 40 7.87 -7.21 6.73
C VAL A 40 7.08 -8.45 6.36
N ALA A 41 7.41 -9.11 5.24
CA ALA A 41 6.82 -10.39 4.87
C ALA A 41 7.72 -11.19 3.92
N GLY A 42 7.58 -12.51 3.97
CA GLY A 42 8.31 -13.43 3.09
C GLY A 42 9.60 -13.99 3.71
N THR A 43 10.00 -15.17 3.25
CA THR A 43 11.22 -15.89 3.68
C THR A 43 12.26 -16.06 2.55
N ALA A 44 11.94 -15.59 1.34
CA ALA A 44 12.65 -15.91 0.09
C ALA A 44 12.93 -17.40 -0.18
N GLN A 45 12.03 -18.28 0.24
CA GLN A 45 12.10 -19.65 -0.25
C GLN A 45 11.87 -19.66 -1.76
N TYR A 46 12.92 -19.95 -2.54
CA TYR A 46 12.78 -20.07 -3.99
C TYR A 46 11.93 -21.29 -4.31
N ILE A 47 10.81 -21.05 -4.98
CA ILE A 47 9.89 -22.06 -5.49
C ILE A 47 9.78 -21.83 -7.00
N ASP A 48 9.74 -22.91 -7.79
CA ASP A 48 9.62 -22.80 -9.24
C ASP A 48 8.38 -21.99 -9.64
N ALA A 49 8.52 -21.21 -10.71
CA ALA A 49 7.45 -20.41 -11.29
C ALA A 49 6.15 -21.20 -11.52
N GLY A 50 5.03 -20.63 -11.08
CA GLY A 50 3.70 -21.23 -11.23
C GLY A 50 3.35 -22.25 -10.13
N ILE A 51 4.19 -22.41 -9.12
CA ILE A 51 3.90 -23.23 -7.94
C ILE A 51 3.42 -22.32 -6.81
N ASN A 52 2.36 -22.75 -6.15
CA ASN A 52 1.90 -22.15 -4.91
C ASN A 52 2.68 -22.74 -3.72
N GLY A 53 3.45 -21.90 -3.03
CA GLY A 53 4.17 -22.17 -1.80
C GLY A 53 3.38 -21.89 -0.52
N TRP A 54 2.19 -21.32 -0.61
CA TRP A 54 1.39 -20.98 0.56
C TRP A 54 0.94 -22.23 1.32
N LEU A 55 1.17 -22.23 2.62
CA LEU A 55 0.78 -23.31 3.53
C LEU A 55 -0.36 -22.86 4.46
N PRO A 56 -1.37 -23.71 4.73
CA PRO A 56 -2.49 -23.36 5.61
C PRO A 56 -2.08 -22.89 7.01
N GLU A 57 -0.98 -23.41 7.55
CA GLU A 57 -0.43 -23.01 8.86
C GLU A 57 0.07 -21.57 8.93
N MET A 58 0.29 -20.89 7.80
CA MET A 58 0.71 -19.49 7.77
C MET A 58 -0.45 -18.51 7.99
N GLU A 59 -1.69 -18.97 7.88
CA GLU A 59 -2.87 -18.13 8.01
C GLU A 59 -3.01 -17.60 9.45
N GLY A 60 -2.83 -16.28 9.60
CA GLY A 60 -2.84 -15.58 10.89
C GLY A 60 -1.53 -15.68 11.68
N ASP A 61 -0.44 -16.17 11.09
CA ASP A 61 0.88 -16.28 11.73
C ASP A 61 1.80 -15.10 11.32
N GLU A 62 3.03 -15.07 11.85
CA GLU A 62 4.03 -14.05 11.55
C GLU A 62 4.33 -13.96 10.04
N ALA A 63 4.12 -12.78 9.46
CA ALA A 63 4.31 -12.49 8.04
C ALA A 63 5.74 -12.74 7.55
N THR A 64 6.74 -12.52 8.40
CA THR A 64 8.16 -12.78 8.12
C THR A 64 8.51 -14.27 8.07
N SER A 65 7.59 -15.15 8.47
CA SER A 65 7.73 -16.60 8.39
C SER A 65 6.96 -17.20 7.21
N ALA A 66 6.21 -16.39 6.45
CA ALA A 66 5.37 -16.85 5.36
C ALA A 66 6.14 -17.10 4.06
N GLU A 67 5.78 -18.16 3.33
CA GLU A 67 6.31 -18.45 1.99
C GLU A 67 5.44 -17.78 0.92
N LEU A 68 5.80 -16.53 0.57
CA LEU A 68 5.20 -15.83 -0.55
C LEU A 68 5.64 -16.46 -1.89
N SER A 69 4.72 -16.51 -2.85
CA SER A 69 4.91 -17.19 -4.13
C SER A 69 4.94 -16.19 -5.28
N ARG A 70 6.12 -15.62 -5.53
CA ARG A 70 6.36 -14.59 -6.55
C ARG A 70 5.43 -13.39 -6.38
N PRO A 71 5.50 -12.68 -5.23
CA PRO A 71 4.72 -11.48 -5.01
C PRO A 71 5.10 -10.43 -6.06
N HIS A 72 4.13 -9.79 -6.68
CA HIS A 72 4.37 -8.88 -7.80
C HIS A 72 4.15 -7.41 -7.50
N MET A 73 3.31 -7.11 -6.50
CA MET A 73 3.04 -5.77 -6.03
C MET A 73 2.55 -5.80 -4.59
N ALA A 74 2.89 -4.78 -3.82
CA ALA A 74 2.32 -4.52 -2.51
C ALA A 74 1.97 -3.04 -2.37
N MET A 75 0.89 -2.75 -1.64
CA MET A 75 0.42 -1.38 -1.34
C MET A 75 -0.17 -1.34 0.06
N ALA A 76 -0.04 -0.20 0.74
CA ALA A 76 -0.59 -0.03 2.08
C ALA A 76 -1.87 0.79 2.11
N ASP A 77 -2.72 0.47 3.06
CA ASP A 77 -3.80 1.36 3.51
C ASP A 77 -3.31 2.28 4.65
N TRP A 78 -4.14 3.24 5.05
CA TRP A 78 -3.85 4.18 6.14
C TRP A 78 -3.73 3.56 7.53
N LEU A 79 -4.32 2.38 7.74
CA LEU A 79 -4.19 1.63 8.99
C LEU A 79 -2.83 0.94 9.05
N GLY A 80 -2.00 1.07 8.00
CA GLY A 80 -0.70 0.43 7.86
C GLY A 80 -0.82 -1.06 7.54
N ASN A 81 -1.97 -1.53 7.06
CA ASN A 81 -2.04 -2.87 6.50
C ASN A 81 -1.41 -2.87 5.11
N ILE A 82 -0.66 -3.90 4.78
CA ILE A 82 -0.03 -4.07 3.47
C ILE A 82 -0.75 -5.19 2.71
N TYR A 83 -1.35 -4.85 1.57
CA TYR A 83 -1.97 -5.79 0.65
C TYR A 83 -0.95 -6.25 -0.38
N ILE A 84 -0.86 -7.55 -0.62
CA ILE A 84 0.17 -8.17 -1.46
C ILE A 84 -0.49 -9.02 -2.55
N ALA A 85 -0.18 -8.74 -3.82
CA ALA A 85 -0.52 -9.64 -4.92
C ALA A 85 0.46 -10.80 -4.96
N ASP A 86 0.09 -11.89 -4.29
CA ASP A 86 0.84 -13.14 -4.21
C ASP A 86 0.51 -14.00 -5.44
N LYS A 87 1.19 -13.66 -6.54
CA LYS A 87 0.78 -14.03 -7.89
C LYS A 87 0.63 -15.54 -8.07
N ASP A 88 1.69 -16.30 -7.78
CA ASP A 88 1.68 -17.74 -8.08
C ASP A 88 0.95 -18.54 -6.99
N ALA A 89 0.65 -17.92 -5.85
CA ALA A 89 -0.31 -18.46 -4.90
C ALA A 89 -1.76 -18.21 -5.30
N ASN A 90 -2.04 -17.34 -6.29
CA ASN A 90 -3.40 -17.00 -6.73
C ASN A 90 -4.24 -16.41 -5.59
N ALA A 91 -3.64 -15.46 -4.87
CA ALA A 91 -4.27 -14.83 -3.71
C ALA A 91 -3.79 -13.39 -3.51
N ILE A 92 -4.59 -12.61 -2.79
CA ILE A 92 -4.19 -11.35 -2.17
C ILE A 92 -4.00 -11.61 -0.68
N ARG A 93 -2.80 -11.28 -0.18
CA ARG A 93 -2.49 -11.32 1.25
C ARG A 93 -2.67 -9.97 1.88
N LYS A 94 -2.98 -9.95 3.17
CA LYS A 94 -2.97 -8.76 4.02
C LYS A 94 -2.01 -8.99 5.17
N VAL A 95 -1.01 -8.14 5.29
CA VAL A 95 -0.12 -8.06 6.45
C VAL A 95 -0.62 -6.93 7.33
N THR A 96 -0.96 -7.25 8.56
CA THR A 96 -1.40 -6.26 9.54
C THR A 96 -0.20 -5.63 10.26
N PRO A 97 -0.37 -4.46 10.86
CA PRO A 97 0.66 -3.78 11.65
C PRO A 97 1.37 -4.56 12.75
N ASP A 98 0.68 -5.52 13.34
CA ASP A 98 1.19 -6.44 14.36
C ASP A 98 2.03 -7.57 13.75
N GLY A 99 2.24 -7.55 12.43
CA GLY A 99 3.10 -8.48 11.71
C GLY A 99 2.42 -9.80 11.39
N LEU A 100 1.10 -9.89 11.45
CA LEU A 100 0.36 -11.10 11.07
C LEU A 100 -0.02 -11.07 9.59
N ILE A 101 -0.05 -12.22 8.94
CA ILE A 101 -0.46 -12.34 7.54
C ILE A 101 -1.72 -13.19 7.38
N THR A 102 -2.64 -12.74 6.53
CA THR A 102 -3.88 -13.47 6.23
C THR A 102 -4.20 -13.41 4.74
N THR A 103 -5.04 -14.34 4.28
CA THR A 103 -5.62 -14.33 2.94
C THR A 103 -6.90 -13.50 2.96
N VAL A 104 -6.98 -12.46 2.12
CA VAL A 104 -8.18 -11.62 2.01
C VAL A 104 -8.94 -11.83 0.70
N VAL A 105 -8.25 -12.27 -0.35
CA VAL A 105 -8.86 -12.70 -1.62
C VAL A 105 -8.13 -13.93 -2.13
N GLY A 106 -8.86 -14.88 -2.73
CA GLY A 106 -8.26 -16.04 -3.37
C GLY A 106 -8.43 -17.31 -2.55
N THR A 107 -8.62 -18.44 -3.25
CA THR A 107 -8.70 -19.77 -2.63
C THR A 107 -7.38 -20.55 -2.72
N ASN A 108 -6.28 -19.86 -2.98
CA ASN A 108 -4.97 -20.48 -3.24
C ASN A 108 -4.93 -21.42 -4.48
N LEU A 109 -5.94 -21.32 -5.35
CA LEU A 109 -6.08 -22.11 -6.58
C LEU A 109 -6.41 -21.18 -7.74
N PRO A 110 -5.80 -21.37 -8.92
CA PRO A 110 -6.11 -20.56 -10.09
C PRO A 110 -7.53 -20.87 -10.58
N GLY A 111 -8.31 -19.83 -10.84
CA GLY A 111 -9.63 -19.98 -11.44
C GLY A 111 -10.48 -18.72 -11.37
N TYR A 112 -11.74 -18.88 -11.78
CA TYR A 112 -12.79 -17.88 -11.65
C TYR A 112 -14.08 -18.60 -11.27
N ASN A 113 -14.71 -18.17 -10.18
CA ASN A 113 -15.96 -18.74 -9.68
C ASN A 113 -17.06 -17.69 -9.44
N GLY A 114 -16.90 -16.49 -10.02
CA GLY A 114 -17.83 -15.38 -9.85
C GLY A 114 -17.41 -14.42 -8.73
N ASP A 115 -18.37 -13.59 -8.34
CA ASP A 115 -18.27 -12.61 -7.24
C ASP A 115 -18.79 -13.20 -5.93
N GLY A 116 -18.35 -12.64 -4.81
CA GLY A 116 -18.72 -13.10 -3.47
C GLY A 116 -17.64 -12.80 -2.42
N PRO A 117 -17.68 -13.47 -1.26
CA PRO A 117 -16.69 -13.26 -0.20
C PRO A 117 -15.27 -13.46 -0.72
N GLY A 118 -14.35 -12.57 -0.36
CA GLY A 118 -12.99 -12.56 -0.92
C GLY A 118 -12.25 -13.89 -0.72
N ILE A 119 -12.33 -14.47 0.48
CA ILE A 119 -11.69 -15.75 0.84
C ILE A 119 -12.22 -16.95 0.04
N ASP A 120 -13.43 -16.85 -0.51
CA ASP A 120 -14.07 -17.89 -1.33
C ASP A 120 -13.97 -17.58 -2.83
N THR A 121 -13.50 -16.39 -3.20
CA THR A 121 -13.40 -15.95 -4.60
C THR A 121 -12.07 -16.38 -5.21
N GLN A 122 -12.12 -17.07 -6.34
CA GLN A 122 -10.94 -17.46 -7.11
C GLN A 122 -10.44 -16.29 -7.96
N VAL A 123 -9.13 -16.09 -7.91
CA VAL A 123 -8.36 -15.23 -8.82
C VAL A 123 -7.30 -16.08 -9.50
N PHE A 124 -6.77 -15.63 -10.62
CA PHE A 124 -5.74 -16.34 -11.36
C PHE A 124 -4.56 -15.42 -11.68
N GLN A 125 -3.43 -15.67 -11.03
CA GLN A 125 -2.20 -14.88 -11.18
C GLN A 125 -2.42 -13.37 -11.01
N PRO A 126 -2.96 -12.91 -9.87
CA PRO A 126 -3.10 -11.48 -9.59
C PRO A 126 -1.73 -10.82 -9.68
N ASN A 127 -1.63 -9.72 -10.44
CA ASN A 127 -0.33 -9.20 -10.87
C ASN A 127 -0.08 -7.74 -10.44
N GLY A 128 -1.15 -6.94 -10.36
CA GLY A 128 -1.13 -5.54 -9.97
C GLY A 128 -2.23 -5.24 -8.96
N LEU A 129 -2.02 -4.20 -8.15
CA LEU A 129 -2.95 -3.71 -7.14
C LEU A 129 -3.12 -2.20 -7.29
N TYR A 130 -4.29 -1.72 -6.87
CA TYR A 130 -4.49 -0.33 -6.51
C TYR A 130 -5.30 -0.29 -5.21
N THR A 131 -4.65 0.03 -4.10
CA THR A 131 -5.29 0.10 -2.77
C THR A 131 -5.54 1.54 -2.42
N PHE A 132 -6.81 1.89 -2.19
CA PHE A 132 -7.18 3.17 -1.62
C PHE A 132 -6.76 3.23 -0.15
N PRO A 133 -6.49 4.43 0.39
CA PRO A 133 -6.13 4.57 1.78
C PRO A 133 -7.14 3.96 2.74
N ASN A 134 -8.45 3.95 2.45
CA ASN A 134 -9.46 3.29 3.30
C ASN A 134 -9.38 1.74 3.33
N GLY A 135 -8.56 1.12 2.47
CA GLY A 135 -8.39 -0.34 2.37
C GLY A 135 -9.21 -1.01 1.27
N THR A 136 -10.02 -0.26 0.51
CA THR A 136 -10.63 -0.76 -0.73
C THR A 136 -9.53 -1.08 -1.74
N THR A 137 -9.51 -2.29 -2.28
CA THR A 137 -8.40 -2.76 -3.13
C THR A 137 -8.90 -3.26 -4.48
N TYR A 138 -8.39 -2.67 -5.56
CA TYR A 138 -8.56 -3.17 -6.92
C TYR A 138 -7.43 -4.11 -7.28
N ILE A 139 -7.78 -5.17 -7.99
CA ILE A 139 -6.93 -6.32 -8.28
C ILE A 139 -6.91 -6.54 -9.79
N LEU A 140 -5.72 -6.50 -10.38
CA LEU A 140 -5.48 -6.95 -11.74
C LEU A 140 -5.43 -8.48 -11.75
N ASP A 141 -6.60 -9.11 -11.91
CA ASP A 141 -6.80 -10.55 -12.01
C ASP A 141 -6.41 -11.03 -13.42
N LEU A 142 -5.10 -10.99 -13.67
CA LEU A 142 -4.48 -11.07 -14.99
C LEU A 142 -4.91 -12.32 -15.76
N GLY A 143 -4.83 -13.49 -15.12
CA GLY A 143 -5.12 -14.78 -15.75
C GLY A 143 -6.59 -14.93 -16.14
N ASN A 144 -7.49 -14.20 -15.48
CA ASN A 144 -8.90 -14.14 -15.82
C ASN A 144 -9.25 -12.97 -16.75
N SER A 145 -8.28 -12.10 -17.09
CA SER A 145 -8.48 -10.89 -17.89
C SER A 145 -9.54 -9.94 -17.31
N MET A 146 -9.47 -9.75 -15.99
CA MET A 146 -10.43 -8.93 -15.24
C MET A 146 -9.74 -7.93 -14.32
N ILE A 147 -10.47 -6.86 -13.99
CA ILE A 147 -10.20 -6.04 -12.80
C ILE A 147 -11.29 -6.32 -11.77
N ARG A 148 -10.87 -6.74 -10.58
CA ARG A 148 -11.75 -7.07 -9.45
C ARG A 148 -11.61 -6.01 -8.35
N LYS A 149 -12.67 -5.75 -7.58
CA LYS A 149 -12.64 -4.85 -6.41
C LYS A 149 -12.95 -5.66 -5.16
N LEU A 150 -12.06 -5.59 -4.16
CA LEU A 150 -12.34 -5.99 -2.78
C LEU A 150 -12.90 -4.78 -2.03
N GLY A 151 -14.16 -4.87 -1.61
CA GLY A 151 -14.83 -3.87 -0.78
C GLY A 151 -14.49 -4.01 0.71
N LEU A 152 -14.82 -2.98 1.50
CA LEU A 152 -14.63 -2.97 2.95
C LEU A 152 -15.53 -3.99 3.69
N ASP A 153 -16.59 -4.45 3.04
CA ASP A 153 -17.46 -5.54 3.49
C ASP A 153 -16.81 -6.94 3.32
N GLY A 154 -15.63 -7.01 2.69
CA GLY A 154 -14.93 -8.25 2.40
C GLY A 154 -15.47 -8.98 1.16
N GLU A 155 -16.35 -8.35 0.38
CA GLU A 155 -16.87 -8.90 -0.86
C GLU A 155 -15.99 -8.50 -2.05
N VAL A 156 -15.80 -9.44 -2.97
CA VAL A 156 -15.12 -9.22 -4.25
C VAL A 156 -16.15 -9.10 -5.37
N THR A 157 -16.06 -8.01 -6.12
CA THR A 157 -16.91 -7.74 -7.29
C THR A 157 -16.08 -7.60 -8.56
N THR A 158 -16.64 -7.99 -9.70
CA THR A 158 -16.01 -7.80 -11.01
C THR A 158 -16.36 -6.41 -11.56
N VAL A 159 -15.35 -5.56 -11.77
CA VAL A 159 -15.56 -4.18 -12.25
C VAL A 159 -15.31 -4.09 -13.75
N VAL A 160 -14.27 -4.76 -14.24
CA VAL A 160 -13.90 -4.76 -15.66
C VAL A 160 -13.72 -6.19 -16.13
N GLU A 161 -14.39 -6.54 -17.22
CA GLU A 161 -14.09 -7.69 -18.05
C GLU A 161 -13.46 -7.19 -19.37
N ASP A 162 -12.23 -7.61 -19.64
CA ASP A 162 -11.55 -7.24 -20.87
C ASP A 162 -11.55 -8.40 -21.87
N PHE A 163 -12.53 -8.37 -22.78
CA PHE A 163 -12.72 -9.43 -23.78
C PHE A 163 -11.57 -9.54 -24.80
N ALA A 164 -10.71 -8.52 -24.92
CA ALA A 164 -9.51 -8.60 -25.74
C ALA A 164 -8.35 -9.31 -25.00
N GLY A 165 -8.53 -9.62 -23.72
CA GLY A 165 -7.56 -10.28 -22.87
C GLY A 165 -6.55 -9.30 -22.27
N ILE A 166 -6.14 -9.56 -21.03
CA ILE A 166 -5.06 -8.82 -20.35
C ILE A 166 -3.81 -9.69 -20.37
N VAL A 167 -2.73 -9.21 -21.00
CA VAL A 167 -1.52 -10.01 -21.25
C VAL A 167 -0.28 -9.34 -20.68
N ALA A 168 0.26 -9.85 -19.57
CA ALA A 168 1.40 -9.22 -18.88
C ALA A 168 1.15 -7.75 -18.43
N GLY A 169 2.16 -7.12 -17.84
CA GLY A 169 2.01 -5.83 -17.16
C GLY A 169 1.40 -5.96 -15.77
N ARG A 170 1.60 -4.94 -14.95
CA ARG A 170 1.08 -4.85 -13.57
C ARG A 170 0.51 -3.48 -13.23
N GLY A 171 0.58 -2.56 -14.16
CA GLY A 171 0.05 -1.22 -14.00
C GLY A 171 -1.45 -1.25 -13.81
N LEU A 172 -1.90 -0.72 -12.68
CA LEU A 172 -3.29 -0.50 -12.36
C LEU A 172 -3.40 0.82 -11.59
N TRP A 173 -4.29 1.68 -12.04
CA TRP A 173 -4.63 2.94 -11.39
C TRP A 173 -6.14 3.12 -11.48
N VAL A 174 -6.73 3.60 -10.40
CA VAL A 174 -8.16 3.87 -10.29
C VAL A 174 -8.32 5.33 -9.88
N SER A 175 -9.21 6.06 -10.54
CA SER A 175 -9.53 7.43 -10.16
C SER A 175 -10.19 7.47 -8.78
N PRO A 176 -10.03 8.55 -8.01
CA PRO A 176 -10.63 8.66 -6.67
C PRO A 176 -12.15 8.40 -6.66
N ASP A 177 -12.88 8.92 -7.65
CA ASP A 177 -14.33 8.69 -7.81
C ASP A 177 -14.71 7.27 -8.32
N GLU A 178 -13.71 6.40 -8.50
CA GLU A 178 -13.80 5.03 -9.01
C GLU A 178 -14.43 4.90 -10.41
N GLN A 179 -14.61 6.01 -11.15
CA GLN A 179 -15.27 6.03 -12.46
C GLN A 179 -14.32 5.72 -13.62
N THR A 180 -13.01 5.82 -13.41
CA THR A 180 -11.98 5.59 -14.42
C THR A 180 -10.95 4.60 -13.91
N ILE A 181 -10.70 3.55 -14.68
CA ILE A 181 -9.63 2.58 -14.40
C ILE A 181 -8.67 2.58 -15.57
N VAL A 182 -7.39 2.77 -15.30
CA VAL A 182 -6.32 2.65 -16.29
C VAL A 182 -5.45 1.47 -15.92
N TYR A 183 -5.09 0.65 -16.90
CA TYR A 183 -4.25 -0.52 -16.66
C TYR A 183 -3.41 -0.87 -17.89
N THR A 184 -2.34 -1.61 -17.64
CA THR A 184 -1.43 -2.09 -18.68
C THR A 184 -1.79 -3.48 -19.12
N SER A 185 -1.71 -3.74 -20.43
CA SER A 185 -1.82 -5.06 -21.01
C SER A 185 -0.82 -5.20 -22.16
N GLY A 186 0.33 -5.79 -21.87
CA GLY A 186 1.34 -6.13 -22.86
C GLY A 186 1.98 -4.88 -23.43
N THR A 187 1.62 -4.54 -24.66
CA THR A 187 2.11 -3.34 -25.37
C THR A 187 1.16 -2.16 -25.30
N ASP A 188 0.01 -2.32 -24.64
CA ASP A 188 -1.10 -1.38 -24.68
C ASP A 188 -1.44 -0.86 -23.29
N VAL A 189 -1.75 0.43 -23.23
CA VAL A 189 -2.39 1.06 -22.08
C VAL A 189 -3.88 1.13 -22.36
N ARG A 190 -4.67 0.55 -21.46
CA ARG A 190 -6.13 0.48 -21.56
C ARG A 190 -6.77 1.37 -20.52
N ARG A 191 -7.92 1.93 -20.87
CA ARG A 191 -8.79 2.67 -19.98
C ARG A 191 -10.17 2.05 -20.00
N TRP A 192 -10.80 1.97 -18.85
CA TRP A 192 -12.20 1.64 -18.69
C TRP A 192 -12.93 2.81 -18.03
N THR A 193 -14.12 3.11 -18.51
CA THR A 193 -15.13 3.91 -17.81
C THR A 193 -16.49 3.23 -17.92
N ALA A 194 -17.41 3.53 -17.01
CA ALA A 194 -18.77 2.97 -17.08
C ALA A 194 -19.53 3.39 -18.36
N GLU A 195 -19.24 4.57 -18.92
CA GLU A 195 -19.89 5.07 -20.13
C GLU A 195 -19.36 4.42 -21.41
N VAL A 196 -18.04 4.22 -21.51
CA VAL A 196 -17.37 3.82 -22.75
C VAL A 196 -17.06 2.32 -22.78
N GLY A 197 -16.84 1.71 -21.61
CA GLY A 197 -16.21 0.39 -21.51
C GLY A 197 -14.70 0.48 -21.74
N VAL A 198 -14.09 -0.63 -22.16
CA VAL A 198 -12.63 -0.72 -22.36
C VAL A 198 -12.22 -0.13 -23.71
N GLU A 199 -11.23 0.75 -23.70
CA GLU A 199 -10.55 1.27 -24.89
C GLU A 199 -9.03 1.30 -24.72
N THR A 200 -8.28 1.18 -25.82
CA THR A 200 -6.82 1.40 -25.83
C THR A 200 -6.53 2.89 -26.01
N ILE A 201 -5.85 3.49 -25.04
CA ILE A 201 -5.51 4.93 -25.05
C ILE A 201 -4.08 5.20 -25.51
N ALA A 202 -3.20 4.20 -25.46
CA ALA A 202 -1.86 4.27 -26.03
C ALA A 202 -1.34 2.87 -26.36
N SER A 203 -0.48 2.77 -27.37
CA SER A 203 0.15 1.52 -27.81
C SER A 203 1.55 1.78 -28.38
N GLY A 204 2.25 0.70 -28.74
CA GLY A 204 3.60 0.78 -29.31
C GLY A 204 4.74 0.61 -28.31
N PHE A 205 4.40 0.22 -27.07
CA PHE A 205 5.38 -0.20 -26.06
C PHE A 205 5.92 -1.61 -26.37
N VAL A 206 6.98 -2.02 -25.69
CA VAL A 206 7.57 -3.37 -25.85
C VAL A 206 6.95 -4.36 -24.86
N GLU A 207 6.96 -4.04 -23.57
CA GLU A 207 6.22 -4.77 -22.53
C GLU A 207 6.07 -3.86 -21.32
N LEU A 208 4.86 -3.39 -21.06
CA LEU A 208 4.58 -2.45 -19.99
C LEU A 208 4.83 -3.06 -18.60
N GLY A 209 5.36 -2.24 -17.69
CA GLY A 209 5.54 -2.54 -16.27
C GLY A 209 4.35 -2.04 -15.46
N ASN A 210 4.60 -1.02 -14.65
CA ASN A 210 3.63 -0.31 -13.81
C ASN A 210 3.26 1.08 -14.40
N ILE A 211 2.24 1.70 -13.81
CA ILE A 211 1.76 3.06 -14.12
C ILE A 211 1.62 3.90 -12.85
N ALA A 212 1.64 5.21 -13.01
CA ALA A 212 1.28 6.17 -11.99
C ALA A 212 0.73 7.45 -12.65
N ILE A 213 0.02 8.27 -11.89
CA ILE A 213 -0.35 9.62 -12.32
C ILE A 213 0.66 10.59 -11.73
N ASP A 214 1.22 11.45 -12.58
CA ASP A 214 2.07 12.54 -12.12
C ASP A 214 1.21 13.59 -11.40
N PRO A 215 1.44 13.84 -10.10
CA PRO A 215 0.63 14.77 -9.32
C PRO A 215 0.78 16.23 -9.76
N THR A 216 1.83 16.57 -10.52
CA THR A 216 2.12 17.96 -10.92
C THR A 216 1.31 18.43 -12.13
N ASP A 217 0.98 17.52 -13.04
CA ASP A 217 0.28 17.82 -14.29
C ASP A 217 -0.91 16.88 -14.58
N GLY A 218 -1.11 15.85 -13.76
CA GLY A 218 -2.18 14.87 -13.91
C GLY A 218 -1.99 13.90 -15.07
N LEU A 219 -0.81 13.87 -15.69
CA LEU A 219 -0.54 13.00 -16.83
C LEU A 219 -0.23 11.57 -16.39
N LEU A 220 -0.64 10.62 -17.22
CA LEU A 220 -0.33 9.22 -17.01
C LEU A 220 1.15 8.96 -17.32
N VAL A 221 1.85 8.32 -16.39
CA VAL A 221 3.23 7.90 -16.55
C VAL A 221 3.30 6.38 -16.55
N VAL A 222 4.01 5.83 -17.51
CA VAL A 222 4.12 4.38 -17.70
C VAL A 222 5.58 3.97 -17.74
N THR A 223 5.87 2.82 -17.15
CA THR A 223 7.16 2.15 -17.32
C THR A 223 7.04 1.11 -18.44
N ASP A 224 7.98 1.10 -19.37
CA ASP A 224 8.12 0.07 -20.40
C ASP A 224 9.31 -0.81 -20.04
N ARG A 225 9.01 -1.98 -19.49
CA ARG A 225 9.99 -2.92 -18.94
C ARG A 225 10.99 -3.35 -19.99
N LEU A 226 10.53 -3.93 -21.09
CA LEU A 226 11.42 -4.40 -22.16
C LEU A 226 11.84 -3.27 -23.11
N GLY A 227 11.18 -2.11 -23.05
CA GLY A 227 11.64 -0.90 -23.71
C GLY A 227 12.74 -0.15 -22.96
N HIS A 228 12.92 -0.42 -21.65
CA HIS A 228 13.89 0.26 -20.78
C HIS A 228 13.67 1.78 -20.70
N THR A 229 12.40 2.20 -20.70
CA THR A 229 12.03 3.62 -20.69
C THR A 229 10.85 3.88 -19.77
N VAL A 230 10.70 5.14 -19.38
CA VAL A 230 9.56 5.70 -18.67
C VAL A 230 9.01 6.84 -19.51
N SER A 231 7.71 6.86 -19.75
CA SER A 231 7.08 7.85 -20.64
C SER A 231 5.79 8.41 -20.04
N LYS A 232 5.56 9.70 -20.27
CA LYS A 232 4.28 10.38 -20.06
C LYS A 232 3.37 10.19 -21.28
N ILE A 233 2.07 10.12 -21.02
CA ILE A 233 1.03 10.01 -22.03
C ILE A 233 0.04 11.16 -21.80
N ASP A 234 -0.16 11.98 -22.83
CA ASP A 234 -1.14 13.07 -22.78
C ASP A 234 -2.56 12.62 -23.13
N GLY A 235 -3.54 13.53 -23.02
CA GLY A 235 -4.94 13.24 -23.30
C GLY A 235 -5.26 12.88 -24.76
N ASP A 236 -4.34 13.16 -25.70
CA ASP A 236 -4.45 12.78 -27.10
C ASP A 236 -3.73 11.45 -27.40
N GLY A 237 -3.10 10.83 -26.38
CA GLY A 237 -2.34 9.59 -26.51
C GLY A 237 -0.90 9.78 -27.01
N ASN A 238 -0.37 11.02 -27.03
CA ASN A 238 1.02 11.25 -27.42
C ASN A 238 1.97 10.78 -26.30
N ILE A 239 3.00 10.04 -26.70
CA ILE A 239 3.97 9.45 -25.77
C ILE A 239 5.24 10.30 -25.76
N THR A 240 5.62 10.81 -24.58
CA THR A 240 6.86 11.55 -24.36
C THR A 240 7.72 10.85 -23.33
N ARG A 241 8.93 10.43 -23.73
CA ARG A 241 9.88 9.80 -22.81
C ARG A 241 10.41 10.79 -21.77
N VAL A 242 10.42 10.40 -20.51
CA VAL A 242 10.90 11.19 -19.37
C VAL A 242 12.08 10.57 -18.64
N ALA A 243 12.25 9.24 -18.69
CA ALA A 243 13.45 8.57 -18.19
C ALA A 243 13.78 7.33 -19.02
N GLY A 244 15.01 6.85 -18.88
CA GLY A 244 15.53 5.68 -19.58
C GLY A 244 16.04 6.00 -20.98
N ASN A 245 17.22 5.49 -21.32
CA ASN A 245 17.85 5.70 -22.63
C ASN A 245 17.45 4.66 -23.70
N ALA A 246 16.47 3.78 -23.40
CA ALA A 246 16.06 2.64 -24.21
C ALA A 246 17.12 1.53 -24.37
N THR A 247 18.08 1.47 -23.45
CA THR A 247 19.08 0.41 -23.35
C THR A 247 19.23 -0.04 -21.90
N THR A 248 19.95 -1.15 -21.67
CA THR A 248 20.20 -1.70 -20.33
C THR A 248 21.42 -1.09 -19.63
N SER A 249 22.07 -0.06 -20.17
CA SER A 249 23.33 0.47 -19.62
C SER A 249 23.59 1.92 -20.03
N GLY A 250 24.60 2.55 -19.43
CA GLY A 250 24.94 3.96 -19.67
C GLY A 250 24.26 4.91 -18.69
N GLY A 251 24.84 6.11 -18.50
CA GLY A 251 24.44 7.04 -17.44
C GLY A 251 24.76 6.51 -16.04
N GLY A 252 23.88 6.79 -15.08
CA GLY A 252 24.00 6.38 -13.68
C GLY A 252 23.74 7.52 -12.70
N ASP A 253 24.19 7.34 -11.47
CA ASP A 253 24.09 8.35 -10.41
C ASP A 253 24.70 9.70 -10.86
N GLY A 254 23.94 10.78 -10.72
CA GLY A 254 24.29 12.13 -11.16
C GLY A 254 24.21 12.39 -12.67
N PHE A 255 23.63 11.48 -13.47
CA PHE A 255 23.34 11.71 -14.90
C PHE A 255 21.89 12.13 -15.13
N SER A 256 21.59 12.66 -16.31
CA SER A 256 20.20 12.90 -16.71
C SER A 256 19.41 11.59 -16.78
N ALA A 257 18.13 11.65 -16.40
CA ALA A 257 17.16 10.56 -16.50
C ALA A 257 17.07 9.97 -17.90
N LEU A 258 17.22 10.81 -18.95
CA LEU A 258 17.16 10.38 -20.35
C LEU A 258 18.43 9.72 -20.87
N GLU A 259 19.55 9.87 -20.17
CA GLU A 259 20.84 9.28 -20.55
C GLU A 259 21.12 7.95 -19.82
N THR A 260 20.35 7.66 -18.77
CA THR A 260 20.55 6.50 -17.91
C THR A 260 19.82 5.27 -18.44
N GLY A 261 20.53 4.13 -18.51
CA GLY A 261 19.97 2.84 -18.88
C GLY A 261 19.20 2.23 -17.72
N LEU A 262 17.94 1.87 -17.96
CA LEU A 262 17.05 1.33 -16.92
C LEU A 262 16.70 -0.12 -17.22
N ASN A 263 17.57 -1.03 -16.78
CA ASN A 263 17.49 -2.45 -17.13
C ASN A 263 16.23 -3.13 -16.55
N GLU A 264 15.24 -3.31 -17.43
CA GLU A 264 13.90 -3.77 -17.07
C GLU A 264 13.21 -2.91 -15.98
N VAL A 265 13.03 -1.60 -16.23
CA VAL A 265 12.25 -0.73 -15.33
C VAL A 265 10.81 -1.23 -15.18
N ARG A 266 10.37 -1.44 -13.94
CA ARG A 266 9.04 -2.00 -13.64
C ARG A 266 8.20 -1.13 -12.74
N GLY A 267 8.79 -0.56 -11.69
CA GLY A 267 8.08 0.20 -10.68
C GLY A 267 8.26 1.69 -10.87
N ILE A 268 7.24 2.45 -10.52
CA ILE A 268 7.26 3.90 -10.42
C ILE A 268 6.40 4.32 -9.22
N ALA A 269 6.86 5.30 -8.45
CA ALA A 269 6.08 5.93 -7.39
C ALA A 269 6.47 7.41 -7.28
N PHE A 270 5.50 8.33 -7.30
CA PHE A 270 5.77 9.75 -7.11
C PHE A 270 6.01 10.07 -5.64
N ASN A 271 7.01 10.90 -5.37
CA ASN A 271 7.27 11.39 -4.04
C ASN A 271 6.45 12.69 -3.80
N PRO A 272 5.66 12.78 -2.71
CA PRO A 272 4.88 13.98 -2.43
C PRO A 272 5.72 15.26 -2.32
N ASP A 273 6.96 15.15 -1.88
CA ASP A 273 7.91 16.28 -1.76
C ASP A 273 8.59 16.67 -3.08
N GLY A 274 8.17 16.06 -4.20
CA GLY A 274 8.75 16.27 -5.52
C GLY A 274 9.63 15.10 -5.99
N GLY A 275 9.75 14.95 -7.32
CA GLY A 275 10.47 13.84 -7.94
C GLY A 275 9.70 12.50 -7.91
N TYR A 276 10.37 11.42 -8.32
CA TYR A 276 9.77 10.09 -8.35
C TYR A 276 10.80 8.97 -8.22
N PHE A 277 10.37 7.85 -7.66
CA PHE A 277 11.15 6.63 -7.54
C PHE A 277 10.93 5.72 -8.74
N LEU A 278 11.99 5.05 -9.19
CA LEU A 278 11.93 4.01 -10.21
C LEU A 278 12.57 2.73 -9.69
N ALA A 279 11.95 1.59 -9.99
CA ALA A 279 12.51 0.28 -9.67
C ALA A 279 12.93 -0.46 -10.95
N THR A 280 14.21 -0.85 -11.04
CA THR A 280 14.73 -1.72 -12.12
C THR A 280 14.78 -3.16 -11.65
N HIS A 281 14.38 -4.08 -12.52
CA HIS A 281 14.27 -5.50 -12.16
C HIS A 281 15.59 -6.27 -12.28
N ARG A 282 16.35 -6.07 -13.37
CA ARG A 282 17.54 -6.90 -13.63
C ARG A 282 18.77 -6.45 -12.88
N ASP A 283 18.94 -5.16 -12.68
CA ASP A 283 20.01 -4.63 -11.84
C ASP A 283 19.55 -4.46 -10.38
N SER A 284 18.24 -4.56 -10.12
CA SER A 284 17.63 -4.51 -8.78
C SER A 284 17.94 -3.24 -8.02
N GLN A 285 17.65 -2.10 -8.63
CA GLN A 285 17.96 -0.80 -8.05
C GLN A 285 16.69 0.03 -7.86
N ILE A 286 16.65 0.77 -6.76
CA ILE A 286 15.74 1.90 -6.59
C ILE A 286 16.51 3.17 -6.92
N TRP A 287 15.99 3.88 -7.92
CA TRP A 287 16.46 5.19 -8.33
C TRP A 287 15.50 6.25 -7.85
N TYR A 288 16.00 7.43 -7.51
CA TYR A 288 15.22 8.64 -7.34
C TYR A 288 15.54 9.59 -8.50
N VAL A 289 14.51 10.12 -9.15
CA VAL A 289 14.63 11.16 -10.18
C VAL A 289 14.16 12.47 -9.59
N ASP A 290 15.07 13.44 -9.51
CA ASP A 290 14.74 14.75 -8.94
C ASP A 290 14.00 15.67 -9.94
N GLU A 291 13.52 16.82 -9.44
CA GLU A 291 12.81 17.83 -10.25
C GLU A 291 13.67 18.47 -11.36
N SER A 292 14.99 18.23 -11.37
CA SER A 292 15.91 18.68 -12.40
C SER A 292 16.24 17.57 -13.42
N ASP A 293 15.47 16.48 -13.41
CA ASP A 293 15.64 15.29 -14.26
C ASP A 293 16.99 14.59 -14.05
N MET A 294 17.57 14.65 -12.83
CA MET A 294 18.80 13.95 -12.48
C MET A 294 18.50 12.64 -11.73
N MET A 295 19.24 11.59 -12.09
CA MET A 295 19.16 10.27 -11.47
C MET A 295 20.02 10.19 -10.23
N HIS A 296 19.47 9.67 -9.14
CA HIS A 296 20.17 9.36 -7.91
C HIS A 296 19.98 7.90 -7.54
N LEU A 297 21.06 7.17 -7.29
CA LEU A 297 20.98 5.78 -6.83
C LEU A 297 20.66 5.77 -5.34
N MET A 298 19.47 5.30 -4.98
CA MET A 298 18.97 5.32 -3.61
C MET A 298 19.17 4.00 -2.88
N ILE A 299 18.82 2.90 -3.53
CA ILE A 299 19.04 1.55 -3.01
C ILE A 299 19.67 0.70 -4.11
N ASP A 300 20.86 0.17 -3.81
CA ASP A 300 21.58 -0.70 -4.71
C ASP A 300 21.30 -2.17 -4.39
N GLY A 301 21.35 -3.00 -5.43
CA GLY A 301 21.03 -4.41 -5.37
C GLY A 301 21.67 -5.18 -6.52
N ASP A 302 21.33 -6.46 -6.66
CA ASP A 302 21.71 -7.22 -7.85
C ASP A 302 20.70 -8.31 -8.18
N ARG A 303 20.97 -9.05 -9.26
CA ARG A 303 20.11 -10.15 -9.74
C ARG A 303 20.26 -11.49 -8.99
N HIS A 304 21.11 -11.59 -7.98
CA HIS A 304 21.54 -12.88 -7.40
C HIS A 304 21.07 -13.06 -5.97
N ASP A 305 19.75 -13.27 -5.76
CA ASP A 305 19.14 -13.59 -4.46
C ASP A 305 19.71 -12.77 -3.28
N VAL A 306 20.15 -11.54 -3.55
CA VAL A 306 20.73 -10.67 -2.55
C VAL A 306 19.62 -10.23 -1.63
N HIS A 307 19.82 -10.52 -0.36
CA HIS A 307 18.96 -10.09 0.71
C HIS A 307 19.82 -9.68 1.90
N SER A 308 19.97 -8.37 2.07
CA SER A 308 20.76 -7.80 3.16
C SER A 308 20.22 -6.43 3.55
N GLY A 309 20.85 -5.77 4.52
CA GLY A 309 20.50 -4.40 4.91
C GLY A 309 19.35 -4.29 5.92
N ASP A 310 18.71 -5.39 6.31
CA ASP A 310 17.69 -5.36 7.36
C ASP A 310 18.24 -4.80 8.68
N GLY A 311 17.48 -3.88 9.28
CA GLY A 311 17.87 -3.17 10.49
C GLY A 311 18.97 -2.12 10.29
N LEU A 312 19.36 -1.82 9.04
CA LEU A 312 20.35 -0.79 8.70
C LEU A 312 19.72 0.35 7.91
N PRO A 313 20.20 1.61 8.08
CA PRO A 313 19.83 2.72 7.22
C PRO A 313 20.12 2.41 5.75
N ILE A 314 19.23 2.82 4.84
CA ILE A 314 19.40 2.58 3.39
C ILE A 314 20.68 3.20 2.83
N SER A 315 21.17 4.28 3.44
CA SER A 315 22.43 4.96 3.12
C SER A 315 23.69 4.13 3.44
N THR A 316 23.55 3.02 4.17
CA THR A 316 24.66 2.09 4.43
C THR A 316 25.14 1.47 3.11
N PRO A 317 26.42 1.58 2.73
CA PRO A 317 26.89 1.02 1.46
C PRO A 317 26.70 -0.50 1.35
N GLY A 318 26.31 -0.99 0.16
CA GLY A 318 26.18 -2.41 -0.14
C GLY A 318 24.88 -2.76 -0.87
N LEU A 319 24.87 -3.96 -1.47
CA LEU A 319 23.73 -4.53 -2.19
C LEU A 319 22.71 -5.09 -1.18
N LYS A 320 21.47 -4.61 -1.21
CA LYS A 320 20.45 -4.92 -0.18
C LYS A 320 19.28 -5.73 -0.70
N VAL A 321 18.97 -5.56 -1.97
CA VAL A 321 17.71 -5.96 -2.61
C VAL A 321 17.98 -6.75 -3.88
N SER A 322 17.01 -7.56 -4.30
CA SER A 322 17.15 -8.40 -5.50
C SER A 322 15.85 -8.65 -6.24
N GLU A 323 15.92 -8.64 -7.57
CA GLU A 323 14.80 -8.77 -8.50
C GLU A 323 13.60 -7.90 -8.14
N ILE A 324 13.81 -6.59 -8.01
CA ILE A 324 12.72 -5.68 -7.62
C ILE A 324 11.60 -5.71 -8.66
N ARG A 325 10.38 -5.88 -8.17
CA ARG A 325 9.15 -6.03 -8.96
C ARG A 325 8.29 -4.77 -8.93
N ALA A 326 8.25 -4.09 -7.79
CA ALA A 326 7.51 -2.86 -7.62
C ALA A 326 8.13 -2.01 -6.50
N VAL A 327 7.94 -0.70 -6.61
CA VAL A 327 8.11 0.27 -5.54
C VAL A 327 6.81 1.05 -5.43
N THR A 328 6.30 1.21 -4.21
CA THR A 328 5.10 1.99 -3.90
C THR A 328 5.36 2.80 -2.63
N LEU A 329 4.55 3.83 -2.39
CA LEU A 329 4.58 4.58 -1.13
C LEU A 329 3.30 4.29 -0.36
N ALA A 330 3.45 4.02 0.94
CA ALA A 330 2.34 3.96 1.87
C ALA A 330 1.79 5.38 2.15
N PRO A 331 0.55 5.52 2.65
CA PRO A 331 -0.02 6.84 2.98
C PRO A 331 0.79 7.64 4.00
N ASN A 332 1.50 6.97 4.92
CA ASN A 332 2.42 7.58 5.88
C ASN A 332 3.79 7.95 5.28
N GLY A 333 4.02 7.69 3.99
CA GLY A 333 5.26 7.95 3.28
C GLY A 333 6.30 6.84 3.34
N ASP A 334 6.03 5.70 3.99
CA ASP A 334 6.95 4.56 3.97
C ASP A 334 7.12 4.03 2.54
N MET A 335 8.35 3.68 2.16
CA MET A 335 8.61 3.05 0.87
C MET A 335 8.43 1.55 0.98
N ILE A 336 7.55 0.99 0.17
CA ILE A 336 7.32 -0.46 0.09
C ILE A 336 7.98 -0.99 -1.18
N ILE A 337 8.81 -2.02 -1.02
CA ILE A 337 9.54 -2.67 -2.10
C ILE A 337 9.08 -4.11 -2.18
N THR A 338 8.52 -4.51 -3.32
CA THR A 338 8.23 -5.91 -3.63
C THR A 338 9.39 -6.49 -4.40
N GLU A 339 10.02 -7.54 -3.89
CA GLU A 339 11.26 -8.08 -4.46
C GLU A 339 11.30 -9.62 -4.46
N HIS A 340 12.24 -10.18 -5.22
CA HIS A 340 12.61 -11.60 -5.26
C HIS A 340 11.52 -12.60 -5.75
N ASP A 341 11.88 -13.56 -6.63
CA ASP A 341 10.91 -14.59 -7.07
C ASP A 341 10.46 -15.49 -5.89
N GLY A 342 11.35 -15.79 -4.94
CA GLY A 342 10.98 -16.47 -3.68
C GLY A 342 10.23 -15.57 -2.67
N GLY A 343 10.05 -14.29 -2.99
CA GLY A 343 9.16 -13.37 -2.29
C GLY A 343 9.70 -12.73 -1.01
N TYR A 344 9.93 -11.42 -1.08
CA TYR A 344 9.98 -10.51 0.06
C TYR A 344 9.15 -9.27 -0.19
N ILE A 345 8.52 -8.78 0.88
CA ILE A 345 8.08 -7.39 1.00
C ILE A 345 9.03 -6.70 1.96
N ARG A 346 9.68 -5.65 1.49
CA ARG A 346 10.56 -4.79 2.29
C ARG A 346 9.91 -3.44 2.49
N VAL A 347 10.17 -2.82 3.63
CA VAL A 347 9.73 -1.47 3.96
C VAL A 347 10.94 -0.65 4.37
N VAL A 348 11.03 0.58 3.85
CA VAL A 348 11.89 1.63 4.39
C VAL A 348 11.00 2.61 5.10
N ASP A 349 11.24 2.80 6.40
CA ASP A 349 10.48 3.75 7.21
C ASP A 349 10.75 5.19 6.75
N ASN A 350 9.69 5.98 6.70
CA ASN A 350 9.85 7.42 6.65
C ASN A 350 10.16 7.91 8.08
N VAL A 351 11.29 8.59 8.25
CA VAL A 351 11.72 9.11 9.57
C VAL A 351 10.85 10.28 10.05
N ASN A 352 10.12 10.90 9.13
CA ASN A 352 9.15 11.93 9.39
C ASN A 352 7.83 11.59 8.69
N PRO A 353 7.12 10.55 9.17
CA PRO A 353 5.97 10.00 8.48
C PRO A 353 4.84 11.02 8.44
N TRP A 354 4.13 11.07 7.31
CA TRP A 354 2.90 11.84 7.21
C TRP A 354 1.88 11.28 8.20
N VAL A 355 1.36 12.15 9.04
CA VAL A 355 0.29 11.79 9.95
C VAL A 355 -1.02 11.99 9.19
N MET A 356 -1.62 10.91 8.71
CA MET A 356 -2.89 11.01 8.00
C MET A 356 -3.93 11.66 8.92
N GLY A 357 -4.69 12.62 8.40
CA GLY A 357 -5.62 13.43 9.18
C GLY A 357 -5.00 14.69 9.80
N ASP A 358 -3.68 14.84 9.82
CA ASP A 358 -3.02 16.09 10.22
C ASP A 358 -3.11 17.07 9.06
N VAL A 359 -4.21 17.81 9.03
CA VAL A 359 -4.54 18.76 7.95
C VAL A 359 -3.61 19.96 7.99
N ASN A 360 -3.04 20.24 9.16
CA ASN A 360 -2.28 21.45 9.40
C ASN A 360 -0.76 21.24 9.42
N LEU A 361 -0.33 19.98 9.29
CA LEU A 361 1.05 19.52 9.16
C LEU A 361 1.90 19.87 10.38
N ASN A 362 1.30 19.88 11.59
CA ASN A 362 2.04 20.05 12.85
C ASN A 362 2.48 18.73 13.50
N HIS A 363 2.12 17.60 12.88
CA HIS A 363 2.29 16.21 13.30
C HIS A 363 1.53 15.82 14.56
N GLU A 364 0.48 16.56 14.91
CA GLU A 364 -0.39 16.28 16.05
C GLU A 364 -1.83 16.17 15.55
N LEU A 365 -2.43 14.98 15.62
CA LEU A 365 -3.87 14.85 15.36
C LEU A 365 -4.66 15.47 16.49
N ASP A 366 -5.17 16.67 16.28
CA ASP A 366 -5.88 17.45 17.30
C ASP A 366 -7.17 18.08 16.76
N VAL A 367 -7.87 18.84 17.62
CA VAL A 367 -9.14 19.46 17.22
C VAL A 367 -8.95 20.51 16.12
N ASP A 368 -7.76 21.10 15.97
CA ASP A 368 -7.54 22.13 14.95
C ASP A 368 -7.51 21.49 13.54
N ASP A 369 -7.16 20.21 13.42
CA ASP A 369 -7.33 19.46 12.17
C ASP A 369 -8.80 19.22 11.85
N LEU A 370 -9.56 18.79 12.86
CA LEU A 370 -10.98 18.49 12.74
C LEU A 370 -11.79 19.74 12.41
N GLU A 371 -11.46 20.88 13.00
CA GLU A 371 -12.08 22.18 12.68
C GLU A 371 -11.83 22.58 11.22
N ARG A 372 -10.63 22.33 10.67
CA ARG A 372 -10.34 22.59 9.24
C ARG A 372 -11.14 21.67 8.33
N LEU A 373 -11.28 20.40 8.70
CA LEU A 373 -12.09 19.44 7.96
C LEU A 373 -13.57 19.84 7.95
N ILE A 374 -14.13 20.22 9.11
CA ILE A 374 -15.52 20.69 9.23
C ILE A 374 -15.73 21.98 8.43
N GLU A 375 -14.78 22.91 8.45
CA GLU A 375 -14.84 24.14 7.65
C GLU A 375 -14.88 23.83 6.14
N ALA A 376 -14.05 22.90 5.67
CA ALA A 376 -14.06 22.45 4.28
C ALA A 376 -15.41 21.84 3.90
N ALA A 377 -15.95 20.95 4.75
CA ALA A 377 -17.26 20.35 4.56
C ALA A 377 -18.41 21.39 4.52
N ALA A 378 -18.40 22.36 5.43
CA ALA A 378 -19.40 23.42 5.50
C ALA A 378 -19.35 24.36 4.29
N THR A 379 -18.17 24.62 3.75
CA THR A 379 -17.98 25.50 2.58
C THR A 379 -18.15 24.80 1.23
N GLY A 380 -18.25 23.47 1.24
CA GLY A 380 -18.28 22.64 0.03
C GLY A 380 -16.97 22.68 -0.74
N ASP A 381 -15.85 22.99 -0.06
CA ASP A 381 -14.51 22.83 -0.60
C ASP A 381 -14.15 21.35 -0.47
N ASN A 382 -13.89 20.69 -1.61
CA ASN A 382 -13.67 19.25 -1.66
C ASN A 382 -12.23 18.92 -2.09
N PRO A 383 -11.19 19.35 -1.35
CA PRO A 383 -9.84 18.92 -1.64
C PRO A 383 -9.71 17.43 -1.36
N GLN A 384 -9.13 16.69 -2.30
CA GLN A 384 -8.91 15.24 -2.17
C GLN A 384 -8.08 14.85 -0.93
N THR A 385 -7.33 15.79 -0.34
CA THR A 385 -6.58 15.56 0.89
C THR A 385 -7.44 15.48 2.15
N LEU A 386 -8.70 15.94 2.07
CA LEU A 386 -9.67 15.93 3.16
C LEU A 386 -10.84 14.97 2.90
N ASP A 387 -10.89 14.40 1.71
CA ASP A 387 -11.84 13.36 1.31
C ASP A 387 -11.31 12.00 1.78
N PHE A 388 -11.57 11.69 3.05
CA PHE A 388 -11.13 10.46 3.70
C PHE A 388 -12.01 9.26 3.33
N THR A 389 -13.21 9.50 2.80
CA THR A 389 -14.12 8.48 2.25
C THR A 389 -13.78 8.11 0.80
N PHE A 390 -13.06 8.97 0.09
CA PHE A 390 -12.72 8.88 -1.34
C PHE A 390 -13.96 8.89 -2.24
N ASP A 391 -15.01 9.62 -1.88
CA ASP A 391 -16.23 9.71 -2.68
C ASP A 391 -16.28 10.97 -3.59
N GLY A 392 -15.24 11.80 -3.53
CA GLY A 392 -15.10 13.05 -4.26
C GLY A 392 -15.74 14.24 -3.55
N LEU A 393 -16.27 14.06 -2.34
CA LEU A 393 -16.87 15.09 -1.50
C LEU A 393 -16.14 15.12 -0.14
N VAL A 394 -16.10 16.30 0.47
CA VAL A 394 -15.68 16.48 1.85
C VAL A 394 -16.92 16.85 2.63
N ASN A 395 -17.35 15.96 3.52
CA ASN A 395 -18.63 16.04 4.22
C ASN A 395 -18.57 15.39 5.63
N SER A 396 -19.73 15.21 6.25
CA SER A 396 -19.84 14.63 7.61
C SER A 396 -19.31 13.19 7.71
N ASP A 397 -19.30 12.45 6.61
CA ASP A 397 -18.78 11.08 6.57
C ASP A 397 -17.25 11.11 6.72
N ASP A 398 -16.55 12.08 6.11
CA ASP A 398 -15.10 12.29 6.31
C ASP A 398 -14.75 12.69 7.75
N VAL A 399 -15.59 13.52 8.37
CA VAL A 399 -15.47 13.89 9.79
C VAL A 399 -15.58 12.65 10.67
N THR A 400 -16.58 11.80 10.40
CA THR A 400 -16.79 10.54 11.15
C THR A 400 -15.57 9.63 11.01
N VAL A 401 -15.07 9.47 9.80
CA VAL A 401 -13.88 8.69 9.48
C VAL A 401 -12.64 9.24 10.21
N TRP A 402 -12.43 10.56 10.20
CA TRP A 402 -11.30 11.17 10.91
C TRP A 402 -11.37 10.88 12.40
N VAL A 403 -12.54 11.05 13.02
CA VAL A 403 -12.73 10.85 14.46
C VAL A 403 -12.56 9.38 14.83
N GLU A 404 -13.24 8.49 14.13
CA GLU A 404 -13.39 7.10 14.55
C GLU A 404 -12.28 6.16 14.08
N GLU A 405 -11.73 6.41 12.89
CA GLU A 405 -10.77 5.52 12.24
C GLU A 405 -9.34 6.07 12.30
N ILE A 406 -9.17 7.38 12.03
CA ILE A 406 -7.85 8.03 12.02
C ILE A 406 -7.40 8.36 13.45
N LYS A 407 -8.10 9.28 14.13
CA LYS A 407 -7.80 9.70 15.50
C LYS A 407 -8.14 8.61 16.52
N ARG A 408 -9.11 7.74 16.16
CA ARG A 408 -9.64 6.67 17.02
C ARG A 408 -10.12 7.21 18.36
N THR A 409 -10.98 8.21 18.31
CA THR A 409 -11.77 8.67 19.46
C THR A 409 -13.27 8.55 19.16
N TYR A 410 -14.12 9.25 19.89
CA TYR A 410 -15.58 9.18 19.81
C TYR A 410 -16.14 10.49 19.27
N LEU A 411 -17.22 10.40 18.48
CA LEU A 411 -18.09 11.57 18.27
C LEU A 411 -18.64 11.96 19.65
N GLY A 412 -18.31 13.15 20.14
CA GLY A 412 -18.60 13.56 21.53
C GLY A 412 -17.37 13.87 22.39
N ASP A 413 -16.20 13.38 22.01
CA ASP A 413 -14.93 13.73 22.66
C ASP A 413 -14.50 15.13 22.17
N ALA A 414 -14.77 16.15 22.99
CA ALA A 414 -14.59 17.55 22.62
C ALA A 414 -13.13 18.00 22.72
N ASN A 415 -12.27 17.22 23.39
CA ASN A 415 -10.85 17.53 23.56
C ASN A 415 -9.93 16.55 22.80
N VAL A 416 -10.53 15.54 22.14
CA VAL A 416 -9.91 14.46 21.39
C VAL A 416 -8.82 13.69 22.16
N ASP A 417 -9.03 13.49 23.47
CA ASP A 417 -8.13 12.75 24.36
C ASP A 417 -8.31 11.22 24.29
N GLY A 418 -9.30 10.75 23.53
CA GLY A 418 -9.61 9.34 23.34
C GLY A 418 -10.75 8.84 24.21
N GLU A 419 -11.30 9.67 25.10
CA GLU A 419 -12.41 9.35 25.99
C GLU A 419 -13.61 10.28 25.71
N PHE A 420 -14.81 9.71 25.61
CA PHE A 420 -16.04 10.50 25.68
C PHE A 420 -16.66 10.36 27.06
N ASN A 421 -16.56 11.40 27.90
CA ASN A 421 -16.96 11.32 29.30
C ASN A 421 -17.51 12.67 29.82
N SER A 422 -17.76 12.74 31.13
CA SER A 422 -18.29 13.97 31.76
C SER A 422 -17.39 15.22 31.63
N VAL A 423 -16.08 15.07 31.40
CA VAL A 423 -15.14 16.18 31.18
C VAL A 423 -15.50 16.93 29.90
N ASP A 424 -15.85 16.22 28.82
CA ASP A 424 -16.28 16.81 27.55
C ASP A 424 -17.54 17.66 27.74
N PHE A 425 -18.52 17.12 28.45
CA PHE A 425 -19.75 17.85 28.74
C PHE A 425 -19.49 19.11 29.57
N VAL A 426 -18.64 19.00 30.60
CA VAL A 426 -18.27 20.17 31.39
C VAL A 426 -17.61 21.23 30.51
N GLN A 427 -16.75 20.83 29.57
CA GLN A 427 -16.11 21.74 28.63
C GLN A 427 -17.14 22.43 27.71
N VAL A 428 -17.94 21.67 26.95
CA VAL A 428 -18.88 22.25 25.97
C VAL A 428 -19.93 23.13 26.63
N PHE A 429 -20.45 22.75 27.81
CA PHE A 429 -21.40 23.59 28.55
C PHE A 429 -20.75 24.83 29.19
N GLN A 430 -19.43 24.87 29.40
CA GLN A 430 -18.73 26.08 29.83
C GLN A 430 -18.61 27.13 28.73
N PHE A 431 -18.55 26.72 27.46
CA PHE A 431 -18.65 27.65 26.33
C PHE A 431 -20.01 28.36 26.27
N GLY A 432 -21.07 27.69 26.76
CA GLY A 432 -22.38 28.30 26.93
C GLY A 432 -23.15 28.50 25.62
N GLN A 433 -22.83 27.71 24.59
CA GLN A 433 -23.43 27.80 23.25
C GLN A 433 -24.61 26.84 23.03
N TYR A 434 -24.90 25.96 23.99
CA TYR A 434 -26.03 25.03 23.89
C TYR A 434 -27.37 25.78 23.77
N GLU A 435 -28.03 25.63 22.61
CA GLU A 435 -29.31 26.28 22.31
C GLU A 435 -29.32 27.81 22.58
N ASP A 436 -28.21 28.50 22.31
CA ASP A 436 -28.02 29.92 22.65
C ASP A 436 -28.70 30.92 21.71
N SER A 437 -29.34 30.43 20.63
CA SER A 437 -29.98 31.21 19.56
C SER A 437 -29.04 32.04 18.68
N VAL A 438 -27.73 31.75 18.69
CA VAL A 438 -26.73 32.39 17.83
C VAL A 438 -26.23 31.40 16.78
N GLU A 439 -26.77 31.51 15.57
CA GLU A 439 -26.46 30.61 14.44
C GLU A 439 -24.98 30.67 14.03
N GLY A 440 -24.36 29.50 13.85
CA GLY A 440 -23.03 29.31 13.28
C GLY A 440 -21.88 29.73 14.19
N ASN A 441 -22.09 29.77 15.51
CA ASN A 441 -21.06 30.21 16.46
C ASN A 441 -20.30 29.08 17.15
N SER A 442 -20.72 27.84 16.94
CA SER A 442 -20.17 26.67 17.62
C SER A 442 -19.06 26.02 16.79
N THR A 443 -18.12 25.37 17.47
CA THR A 443 -17.07 24.55 16.87
C THR A 443 -17.07 23.19 17.56
N TRP A 444 -16.24 22.27 17.08
CA TRP A 444 -16.09 20.95 17.72
C TRP A 444 -15.82 21.07 19.23
N ARG A 445 -14.93 22.01 19.62
CA ARG A 445 -14.54 22.21 21.03
C ARG A 445 -15.69 22.68 21.92
N SER A 446 -16.69 23.32 21.33
CA SER A 446 -17.85 23.87 22.03
C SER A 446 -19.14 23.08 21.84
N GLY A 447 -19.09 21.98 21.07
CA GLY A 447 -20.14 20.96 21.02
C GLY A 447 -20.79 20.74 19.64
N ASP A 448 -20.32 21.40 18.58
CA ASP A 448 -20.77 21.14 17.21
C ASP A 448 -20.15 19.84 16.67
N TRP A 449 -20.79 18.71 16.98
CA TRP A 449 -20.31 17.37 16.65
C TRP A 449 -20.95 16.80 15.38
N ASN A 450 -21.98 17.46 14.84
CA ASN A 450 -22.51 17.16 13.52
C ASN A 450 -21.98 18.10 12.42
N GLY A 451 -21.24 19.16 12.78
CA GLY A 451 -20.58 20.09 11.88
C GLY A 451 -21.52 21.09 11.23
N ASP A 452 -22.71 21.35 11.80
CA ASP A 452 -23.69 22.29 11.26
C ASP A 452 -23.49 23.75 11.75
N GLY A 453 -22.53 23.95 12.65
CA GLY A 453 -22.16 25.24 13.22
C GLY A 453 -22.89 25.62 14.51
N ASP A 454 -23.79 24.77 15.03
CA ASP A 454 -24.64 25.07 16.19
C ASP A 454 -24.68 23.94 17.22
N PHE A 455 -24.18 24.17 18.44
CA PHE A 455 -24.31 23.18 19.52
C PHE A 455 -25.76 23.08 20.02
N ASN A 456 -26.44 21.99 19.68
CA ASN A 456 -27.81 21.75 20.09
C ASN A 456 -28.10 20.26 20.35
N SER A 457 -29.38 19.91 20.45
CA SER A 457 -29.79 18.54 20.75
C SER A 457 -29.44 17.54 19.63
N SER A 458 -29.23 17.98 18.38
CA SER A 458 -28.77 17.10 17.29
C SER A 458 -27.35 16.58 17.50
N ASP A 459 -26.44 17.41 18.01
CA ASP A 459 -25.06 17.01 18.32
C ASP A 459 -25.01 15.93 19.39
N LEU A 460 -25.80 16.14 20.45
CA LEU A 460 -25.94 15.16 21.51
C LEU A 460 -26.47 13.84 20.95
N VAL A 461 -27.42 13.88 20.02
CA VAL A 461 -27.94 12.67 19.36
C VAL A 461 -26.84 11.97 18.57
N VAL A 462 -26.05 12.69 17.77
CA VAL A 462 -24.93 12.12 16.99
C VAL A 462 -23.90 11.45 17.92
N ALA A 463 -23.46 12.16 18.96
CA ALA A 463 -22.48 11.63 19.92
C ALA A 463 -23.00 10.42 20.71
N PHE A 464 -24.25 10.44 21.18
CA PHE A 464 -24.79 9.28 21.91
C PHE A 464 -25.17 8.11 20.99
N GLN A 465 -25.46 8.35 19.71
CA GLN A 465 -25.71 7.29 18.73
C GLN A 465 -24.41 6.58 18.32
N SER A 466 -23.29 7.30 18.21
CA SER A 466 -21.96 6.69 18.01
C SER A 466 -21.55 5.81 19.20
N GLY A 467 -21.96 6.22 20.42
CA GLY A 467 -21.77 5.46 21.66
C GLY A 467 -20.50 5.87 22.40
N GLY A 468 -19.97 4.98 23.26
CA GLY A 468 -18.68 5.23 23.92
C GLY A 468 -18.69 6.12 25.16
N TYR A 469 -19.82 6.74 25.51
CA TYR A 469 -19.90 7.56 26.73
C TYR A 469 -19.52 6.75 27.99
N GLU A 470 -18.49 7.20 28.71
CA GLU A 470 -17.91 6.54 29.89
C GLU A 470 -17.40 5.11 29.61
N ALA A 471 -17.05 4.80 28.36
CA ALA A 471 -16.45 3.52 27.98
C ALA A 471 -14.92 3.46 28.24
N GLY A 472 -14.30 4.60 28.53
CA GLY A 472 -12.85 4.77 28.67
C GLY A 472 -12.14 5.01 27.33
N PRO A 473 -10.80 4.98 27.30
CA PRO A 473 -10.04 5.27 26.09
C PRO A 473 -10.35 4.29 24.97
N ARG A 474 -10.66 4.81 23.78
CA ARG A 474 -10.72 3.98 22.56
C ARG A 474 -9.29 3.49 22.27
N ALA A 475 -9.12 2.17 22.16
CA ALA A 475 -7.80 1.54 22.18
C ALA A 475 -6.85 2.11 21.10
N ALA A 476 -5.71 2.64 21.54
CA ALA A 476 -4.58 2.97 20.67
C ALA A 476 -4.02 1.69 20.02
N ARG A 477 -3.42 1.82 18.83
CA ARG A 477 -2.70 0.72 18.17
C ARG A 477 -1.60 0.24 19.13
N ALA A 478 -1.60 -1.05 19.47
CA ALA A 478 -0.51 -1.61 20.25
C ALA A 478 0.77 -1.46 19.43
N VAL A 479 1.68 -0.59 19.87
CA VAL A 479 3.05 -0.56 19.38
C VAL A 479 3.74 -1.74 20.07
N PRO A 480 4.21 -2.78 19.37
CA PRO A 480 5.05 -3.78 20.00
C PRO A 480 6.32 -3.07 20.49
N GLU A 481 6.60 -3.13 21.78
CA GLU A 481 7.96 -2.82 22.23
C GLU A 481 8.92 -3.74 21.46
N PRO A 482 10.10 -3.26 21.01
CA PRO A 482 11.10 -4.15 20.44
C PRO A 482 11.40 -5.22 21.48
N VAL A 483 11.08 -6.47 21.15
CA VAL A 483 11.38 -7.62 22.01
C VAL A 483 12.89 -7.67 22.22
N SER A 484 13.34 -7.06 23.33
CA SER A 484 14.71 -7.16 23.77
C SER A 484 14.93 -8.60 24.24
N PHE A 485 15.45 -9.41 23.33
CA PHE A 485 15.94 -10.76 23.62
C PHE A 485 17.22 -10.66 24.48
N GLY A 486 17.03 -10.32 25.76
CA GLY A 486 18.08 -10.15 26.76
C GLY A 486 18.30 -11.43 27.57
N TRP A 487 19.19 -12.28 27.06
CA TRP A 487 19.92 -13.34 27.77
C TRP A 487 19.88 -13.25 29.31
N HIS A 488 19.28 -14.23 29.99
CA HIS A 488 19.71 -14.70 31.32
C HIS A 488 19.34 -16.18 31.52
N VAL A 489 20.15 -17.07 30.94
CA VAL A 489 20.36 -18.42 31.50
C VAL A 489 21.67 -18.39 32.27
N LEU A 490 21.61 -18.21 33.59
CA LEU A 490 22.45 -18.94 34.55
C LEU A 490 22.07 -18.55 35.99
N CYS A 491 21.49 -19.49 36.74
CA CYS A 491 21.88 -19.87 38.10
C CYS A 491 20.73 -20.62 38.78
N LEU A 492 20.83 -21.95 38.83
CA LEU A 492 20.72 -22.73 40.07
C LEU A 492 20.87 -24.22 39.74
N VAL A 493 22.12 -24.69 39.81
CA VAL A 493 22.42 -26.10 40.10
C VAL A 493 22.51 -26.22 41.61
N VAL A 494 21.79 -27.18 42.21
CA VAL A 494 22.30 -28.06 43.29
C VAL A 494 21.28 -29.17 43.62
N PHE A 495 21.69 -30.40 43.25
CA PHE A 495 21.51 -31.72 43.86
C PHE A 495 20.12 -32.40 43.97
N TYR A 496 19.97 -33.53 43.25
CA TYR A 496 20.05 -34.86 43.88
C TYR A 496 20.48 -35.97 42.91
N LEU A 497 21.36 -36.85 43.37
CA LEU A 497 22.03 -37.95 42.65
C LEU A 497 21.19 -39.25 42.66
N ARG A 498 21.24 -40.06 41.59
CA ARG A 498 21.97 -41.37 41.52
C ARG A 498 21.61 -42.27 40.31
N LYS A 499 22.65 -42.52 39.49
CA LYS A 499 23.18 -43.81 38.94
C LYS A 499 22.23 -44.87 38.35
N CYS A 500 22.52 -45.28 37.10
CA CYS A 500 23.21 -46.54 36.70
C CYS A 500 23.32 -46.66 35.15
N SER A 501 24.54 -46.59 34.57
CA SER A 501 25.28 -47.68 33.84
C SER A 501 24.50 -48.39 32.71
N GLY A 502 24.90 -48.54 31.44
CA GLY A 502 26.15 -48.42 30.66
C GLY A 502 25.88 -48.94 29.21
N PRO A 503 26.87 -49.02 28.29
CA PRO A 503 26.68 -48.78 26.85
C PRO A 503 26.81 -50.02 25.94
N ARG A 504 26.48 -49.87 24.63
CA ARG A 504 26.94 -50.63 23.42
C ARG A 504 26.05 -50.27 22.22
N SER A 505 26.38 -50.40 20.95
CA SER A 505 27.58 -50.33 20.10
C SER A 505 27.06 -50.59 18.67
N TRP A 506 27.67 -49.98 17.64
CA TRP A 506 27.33 -50.17 16.23
C TRP A 506 27.58 -51.61 15.76
N GLU A 507 26.74 -52.14 14.86
CA GLU A 507 27.16 -53.12 13.85
C GLU A 507 26.19 -53.22 12.66
N ASN A 508 26.79 -53.38 11.47
CA ASN A 508 26.18 -53.58 10.16
C ASN A 508 25.59 -54.99 10.00
N SER A 509 24.54 -55.14 9.19
CA SER A 509 24.44 -56.29 8.28
C SER A 509 23.46 -56.04 7.12
N LYS A 510 24.02 -56.04 5.91
CA LYS A 510 23.35 -56.28 4.63
C LYS A 510 22.63 -57.63 4.66
N TRP A 511 21.45 -57.73 4.03
CA TRP A 511 21.07 -58.82 3.12
C TRP A 511 19.98 -58.30 2.17
N GLY A 512 20.30 -58.26 0.88
CA GLY A 512 19.32 -58.16 -0.18
C GLY A 512 18.89 -59.54 -0.64
N ILE A 513 17.71 -59.63 -1.26
CA ILE A 513 17.35 -60.58 -2.32
C ILE A 513 16.22 -59.93 -3.12
N GLU A 514 16.48 -59.70 -4.41
CA GLU A 514 15.47 -59.48 -5.43
C GLU A 514 14.74 -60.80 -5.72
N THR A 515 13.46 -60.73 -6.10
CA THR A 515 12.96 -61.54 -7.24
C THR A 515 11.65 -60.97 -7.75
N THR A 516 11.61 -60.80 -9.06
CA THR A 516 10.51 -60.33 -9.89
C THR A 516 9.62 -61.49 -10.37
N PHE A 517 8.46 -61.10 -10.93
CA PHE A 517 7.65 -61.72 -12.00
C PHE A 517 6.28 -62.37 -11.71
N SER A 518 5.29 -61.72 -12.34
CA SER A 518 4.18 -62.26 -13.17
C SER A 518 2.88 -62.75 -12.51
N GLY A 519 1.75 -62.34 -13.10
CA GLY A 519 0.52 -63.14 -13.05
C GLY A 519 -0.78 -62.39 -13.30
N TYR A 520 -1.30 -62.52 -14.52
CA TYR A 520 -2.53 -61.94 -15.07
C TYR A 520 -3.86 -62.40 -14.42
N GLN A 521 -4.86 -61.50 -14.52
CA GLN A 521 -6.33 -61.59 -14.52
C GLN A 521 -7.07 -62.95 -14.37
N ASN A 522 -8.17 -62.95 -13.60
CA ASN A 522 -9.58 -62.85 -14.07
C ASN A 522 -10.58 -63.32 -13.00
N GLY A 523 -11.79 -62.72 -12.94
CA GLY A 523 -12.96 -63.43 -12.38
C GLY A 523 -14.06 -62.61 -11.70
N VAL A 524 -14.83 -61.86 -12.50
CA VAL A 524 -16.30 -61.66 -12.50
C VAL A 524 -17.11 -61.82 -11.19
N GLY A 525 -17.90 -60.79 -10.89
CA GLY A 525 -19.13 -60.78 -10.09
C GLY A 525 -19.88 -59.49 -10.34
#